data_AF-A0A7S1S0Q8-F1
#
_entry.id   AF-A0A7S1S0Q8-F1
#
_cell.length_a   1.000
_cell.length_b   1.000
_cell.length_c   1.000
_cell.angle_alpha   90.00
_cell.angle_beta   90.00
_cell.angle_gamma   90.00
#
_symmetry.space_group_name_H-M   'P 1'
#
loop_
_entity.id
_entity.type
_entity.pdbx_description
1 polymer ?
#
loop_
_entity_poly.entity_id
_entity_poly.type
_entity_poly.pdbx_seq_one_letter_code
_entity_poly.pdbx_strand_id
1 'polypeptide(L)'
;AHYEQQGFLVTCVCTRETQQRHRPPSDLMPKLLVCPVVDSDSVGPCRRIDRVFTLRLAETYGCPWVDNSNYRARDWEGFCSWGWLQCAGMALKIGYIFDAFGRFVTSRSLPGEGRADQ
;
A
#
# COMPACT_ATOMS: atom_id res chain seq x y z
N ALA A 1 0.47 15.95 -2.31
CA ALA A 1 -0.57 14.89 -2.39
C ALA A 1 -1.37 14.84 -1.08
N HIS A 2 -2.58 14.23 -1.08
CA HIS A 2 -3.54 14.24 0.05
C HIS A 2 -2.89 13.95 1.42
N TYR A 3 -2.13 12.85 1.54
CA TYR A 3 -1.49 12.47 2.81
C TYR A 3 -0.29 13.34 3.20
N GLU A 4 0.42 13.91 2.21
CA GLU A 4 1.55 14.80 2.48
C GLU A 4 1.09 16.11 3.11
N GLN A 5 -0.10 16.61 2.71
CA GLN A 5 -0.73 17.78 3.33
C GLN A 5 -1.08 17.53 4.81
N GLN A 6 -1.16 16.25 5.21
CA GLN A 6 -1.42 15.82 6.59
C GLN A 6 -0.11 15.45 7.33
N GLY A 7 1.06 15.76 6.75
CA GLY A 7 2.36 15.55 7.38
C GLY A 7 2.96 14.15 7.20
N PHE A 8 2.35 13.28 6.40
CA PHE A 8 2.89 11.94 6.15
C PHE A 8 3.99 11.96 5.08
N LEU A 9 5.02 11.13 5.30
CA LEU A 9 5.92 10.72 4.23
C LEU A 9 5.22 9.66 3.38
N VAL A 10 5.01 9.95 2.09
CA VAL A 10 4.34 9.04 1.16
C VAL A 10 5.36 8.32 0.30
N THR A 11 5.24 6.99 0.25
CA THR A 11 5.99 6.15 -0.68
C THR A 11 5.03 5.32 -1.53
N CYS A 12 5.41 5.12 -2.79
CA CYS A 12 4.66 4.34 -3.76
C CYS A 12 5.45 3.10 -4.12
N VAL A 13 4.85 1.93 -3.95
CA VAL A 13 5.48 0.66 -4.32
C VAL A 13 5.13 0.32 -5.76
N CYS A 14 6.12 -0.09 -6.55
CA CYS A 14 5.88 -0.61 -7.89
C CYS A 14 6.84 -1.73 -8.26
N THR A 15 6.46 -2.58 -9.22
CA THR A 15 7.38 -3.55 -9.80
C THR A 15 8.33 -2.86 -10.77
N ARG A 16 9.53 -3.44 -10.95
CA ARG A 16 10.51 -2.95 -11.93
C ARG A 16 9.94 -2.94 -13.35
N GLU A 17 9.17 -3.95 -13.70
CA GLU A 17 8.50 -4.06 -15.00
C GLU A 17 7.50 -2.91 -15.24
N THR A 18 6.66 -2.60 -14.24
CA THR A 18 5.72 -1.47 -14.33
C THR A 18 6.45 -0.15 -14.47
N GLN A 19 7.51 0.08 -13.70
CA GLN A 19 8.31 1.31 -13.79
C GLN A 19 8.96 1.50 -15.17
N GLN A 20 9.44 0.42 -15.78
CA GLN A 20 10.08 0.44 -17.11
C GLN A 20 9.07 0.69 -18.23
N ARG A 21 7.88 0.09 -18.15
CA ARG A 21 6.83 0.24 -19.17
C ARG A 21 6.05 1.55 -19.06
N HIS A 22 5.84 2.01 -17.84
CA HIS A 22 5.02 3.17 -17.53
C HIS A 22 5.83 4.12 -16.66
N ARG A 23 6.72 4.87 -17.32
CA ARG A 23 7.62 5.79 -16.61
C ARG A 23 6.79 6.78 -15.79
N PRO A 24 6.97 6.79 -14.46
CA PRO A 24 6.23 7.70 -13.60
C PRO A 24 6.63 9.15 -13.86
N PRO A 25 5.74 10.12 -13.59
CA PRO A 25 6.08 11.53 -13.54
C PRO A 25 7.33 11.81 -12.69
N SER A 26 8.16 12.76 -13.12
CA SER A 26 9.47 13.02 -12.50
C SER A 26 9.39 13.44 -11.04
N ASP A 27 8.30 14.10 -10.65
CA ASP A 27 8.00 14.52 -9.28
C ASP A 27 7.63 13.34 -8.37
N LEU A 28 7.16 12.22 -8.94
CA LEU A 28 6.86 10.99 -8.19
C LEU A 28 8.06 10.05 -8.10
N MET A 29 9.04 10.17 -8.99
CA MET A 29 10.22 9.30 -9.02
C MET A 29 10.96 9.18 -7.68
N PRO A 30 11.20 10.26 -6.91
CA PRO A 30 11.85 10.18 -5.60
C PRO A 30 11.05 9.44 -4.53
N LYS A 31 9.74 9.26 -4.74
CA LYS A 31 8.82 8.62 -3.79
C LYS A 31 8.58 7.15 -4.11
N LEU A 32 9.19 6.63 -5.17
CA LEU A 32 9.00 5.26 -5.60
C LEU A 32 9.96 4.30 -4.92
N LEU A 33 9.40 3.22 -4.40
CA LEU A 33 10.12 2.05 -3.94
C LEU A 33 9.87 0.91 -4.93
N VAL A 34 10.93 0.50 -5.61
CA VAL A 34 10.87 -0.58 -6.59
C VAL A 34 11.02 -1.91 -5.87
N CYS A 35 10.09 -2.83 -6.09
CA CYS A 35 10.15 -4.17 -5.52
C CYS A 35 11.46 -4.88 -5.90
N PRO A 36 12.01 -5.73 -5.00
CA PRO A 36 13.09 -6.63 -5.38
C PRO A 36 12.65 -7.56 -6.51
N VAL A 37 13.60 -7.91 -7.38
CA VAL A 37 13.39 -8.96 -8.39
C VAL A 37 13.48 -10.29 -7.66
N VAL A 38 12.40 -11.07 -7.72
CA VAL A 38 12.35 -12.44 -7.21
C VAL A 38 12.26 -13.38 -8.39
N ASP A 39 13.08 -14.44 -8.37
CA ASP A 39 13.05 -15.48 -9.39
C ASP A 39 11.65 -16.12 -9.43
N SER A 40 11.12 -16.26 -10.65
CA SER A 40 9.76 -16.74 -10.93
C SER A 40 9.48 -18.13 -10.39
N ASP A 41 10.53 -18.93 -10.17
CA ASP A 41 10.43 -20.32 -9.74
C ASP A 41 10.35 -20.45 -8.21
N SER A 42 10.81 -19.42 -7.49
CA SER A 42 10.83 -19.36 -6.02
C SER A 42 9.51 -18.87 -5.44
N VAL A 43 8.67 -18.28 -6.28
CA VAL A 43 7.41 -17.66 -5.86
C VAL A 43 6.36 -18.02 -6.90
N GLY A 44 5.63 -19.11 -6.63
CA GLY A 44 4.45 -19.48 -7.43
C GLY A 44 3.53 -18.28 -7.68
N PRO A 45 2.66 -18.35 -8.71
CA PRO A 45 2.26 -17.22 -9.57
C PRO A 45 2.31 -15.86 -8.87
N CYS A 46 3.50 -15.26 -8.83
CA CYS A 46 3.79 -14.07 -8.03
C CYS A 46 3.30 -12.78 -8.71
N ARG A 47 2.04 -12.76 -9.13
CA ARG A 47 1.33 -11.60 -9.69
C ARG A 47 1.05 -10.49 -8.66
N ARG A 48 1.69 -10.54 -7.48
CA ARG A 48 1.36 -9.71 -6.31
C ARG A 48 2.59 -9.32 -5.47
N ILE A 49 3.80 -9.38 -6.02
CA ILE A 49 5.02 -9.06 -5.27
C ILE A 49 5.00 -7.64 -4.70
N ASP A 50 4.43 -6.70 -5.45
CA ASP A 50 4.14 -5.33 -5.02
C ASP A 50 3.30 -5.30 -3.75
N ARG A 51 2.21 -6.05 -3.71
CA ARG A 51 1.33 -6.11 -2.54
C ARG A 51 2.00 -6.77 -1.34
N VAL A 52 2.74 -7.86 -1.55
CA VAL A 52 3.50 -8.52 -0.48
C VAL A 52 4.53 -7.55 0.09
N PHE A 53 5.24 -6.83 -0.76
CA PHE A 53 6.22 -5.84 -0.35
C PHE A 53 5.58 -4.67 0.41
N THR A 54 4.45 -4.14 -0.06
CA THR A 54 3.67 -3.12 0.66
C THR A 54 3.24 -3.61 2.04
N LEU A 55 2.70 -4.82 2.16
CA LEU A 55 2.30 -5.39 3.45
C LEU A 55 3.50 -5.56 4.39
N ARG A 56 4.64 -6.01 3.86
CA ARG A 56 5.88 -6.12 4.64
C ARG A 56 6.39 -4.78 5.14
N LEU A 57 6.36 -3.74 4.31
CA LEU A 57 6.72 -2.38 4.75
C LEU A 57 5.80 -1.91 5.88
N ALA A 58 4.48 -2.07 5.72
CA ALA A 58 3.51 -1.68 6.72
C ALA A 58 3.68 -2.45 8.04
N GLU A 59 3.95 -3.76 7.96
CA GLU A 59 4.25 -4.62 9.10
C GLU A 59 5.54 -4.19 9.81
N THR A 60 6.62 -3.98 9.06
CA THR A 60 7.94 -3.61 9.60
C THR A 60 7.93 -2.24 10.29
N TYR A 61 7.23 -1.25 9.72
CA TYR A 61 7.22 0.12 10.24
C TYR A 61 5.96 0.46 11.05
N GLY A 62 5.03 -0.47 11.20
CA GLY A 62 3.74 -0.22 11.87
C GLY A 62 2.94 0.92 11.24
N CYS A 63 3.08 1.15 9.93
CA CYS A 63 2.50 2.30 9.25
C CYS A 63 1.23 1.95 8.46
N PRO A 64 0.34 2.94 8.21
CA PRO A 64 -0.83 2.74 7.37
C PRO A 64 -0.44 2.47 5.91
N TRP A 65 -1.27 1.71 5.20
CA TRP A 65 -1.16 1.54 3.75
C TRP A 65 -2.51 1.75 3.07
N VAL A 66 -2.46 2.07 1.79
CA VAL A 66 -3.62 2.47 1.00
C VAL A 66 -3.86 1.45 -0.10
N ASP A 67 -4.98 0.72 -0.02
CA ASP A 67 -5.38 -0.28 -1.02
C ASP A 67 -6.88 -0.59 -0.87
N ASN A 68 -7.52 -1.02 -1.95
CA ASN A 68 -8.90 -1.52 -1.98
C ASN A 68 -9.01 -3.05 -2.04
N SER A 69 -7.89 -3.79 -2.02
CA SER A 69 -7.92 -5.26 -2.01
C SER A 69 -8.62 -5.85 -0.78
N ASN A 70 -9.32 -6.97 -0.97
CA ASN A 70 -10.11 -7.62 0.07
C ASN A 70 -9.39 -8.76 0.83
N TYR A 71 -8.11 -9.02 0.53
CA TYR A 71 -7.24 -9.99 1.22
C TYR A 71 -7.93 -11.30 1.69
N ARG A 72 -8.50 -12.06 0.76
CA ARG A 72 -9.23 -13.31 1.08
C ARG A 72 -8.27 -14.43 1.46
N ALA A 73 -8.62 -15.22 2.48
CA ALA A 73 -7.77 -16.31 3.00
C ALA A 73 -7.25 -17.24 1.89
N ARG A 74 -8.12 -17.71 0.99
CA ARG A 74 -7.74 -18.60 -0.13
C ARG A 74 -6.61 -18.07 -1.02
N ASP A 75 -6.39 -16.75 -1.05
CA ASP A 75 -5.38 -16.11 -1.90
C ASP A 75 -4.13 -15.67 -1.12
N TRP A 76 -4.15 -15.75 0.22
CA TRP A 76 -3.13 -15.16 1.11
C TRP A 76 -2.66 -16.10 2.23
N GLU A 77 -3.34 -17.21 2.46
CA GLU A 77 -2.88 -18.26 3.36
C GLU A 77 -1.53 -18.82 2.87
N GLY A 78 -0.55 -18.90 3.78
CA GLY A 78 0.83 -19.25 3.46
C GLY A 78 1.77 -18.07 3.20
N PHE A 79 1.26 -16.84 3.01
CA PHE A 79 2.10 -15.66 2.97
C PHE A 79 2.52 -15.22 4.38
N CYS A 80 3.77 -14.84 4.56
CA CYS A 80 4.31 -14.57 5.89
C CYS A 80 3.61 -13.43 6.65
N SER A 81 3.08 -12.42 5.95
CA SER A 81 2.33 -11.32 6.56
C SER A 81 0.87 -11.67 6.85
N TRP A 82 0.38 -12.86 6.48
CA TRP A 82 -1.02 -13.24 6.65
C TRP A 82 -1.45 -13.25 8.12
N GLY A 83 -0.65 -13.86 9.00
CA GLY A 83 -0.93 -13.88 10.44
C GLY A 83 -1.02 -12.47 11.03
N TRP A 84 -0.06 -11.60 10.68
CA TRP A 84 -0.12 -10.19 11.09
C TRP A 84 -1.35 -9.47 10.52
N LEU A 85 -1.68 -9.70 9.25
CA LEU A 85 -2.81 -9.07 8.58
C LEU A 85 -4.13 -9.39 9.29
N GLN A 86 -4.33 -10.65 9.69
CA GLN A 86 -5.51 -11.10 10.43
C GLN A 86 -5.59 -10.51 11.84
N CYS A 87 -4.46 -10.34 12.52
CA CYS A 87 -4.44 -9.90 13.92
C CYS A 87 -4.49 -8.38 14.10
N ALA A 88 -3.71 -7.63 13.31
CA ALA A 88 -3.51 -6.20 13.52
C ALA A 88 -3.46 -5.40 12.21
N GLY A 89 -2.94 -6.01 11.14
CA GLY A 89 -2.70 -5.29 9.89
C GLY A 89 -3.97 -4.67 9.31
N MET A 90 -5.10 -5.37 9.27
CA MET A 90 -6.33 -4.79 8.70
C MET A 90 -6.77 -3.48 9.39
N ALA A 91 -6.37 -3.24 10.64
CA ALA A 91 -6.63 -1.96 11.32
C ALA A 91 -5.79 -0.79 10.76
N LEU A 92 -4.72 -1.05 10.00
CA LEU A 92 -3.84 -0.07 9.36
C LEU A 92 -4.14 0.12 7.85
N LYS A 93 -4.97 -0.73 7.24
CA LYS A 93 -5.43 -0.59 5.84
C LYS A 93 -6.43 0.57 5.65
N ILE A 94 -6.11 1.52 4.78
CA ILE A 94 -6.99 2.60 4.36
C ILE A 94 -7.56 2.30 2.97
N GLY A 95 -8.88 2.16 2.88
CA GLY A 95 -9.58 2.10 1.59
C GLY A 95 -9.80 3.50 1.03
N TYR A 96 -10.09 3.57 -0.27
CA TYR A 96 -10.35 4.84 -0.94
C TYR A 96 -11.32 4.69 -2.11
N ILE A 97 -11.95 5.79 -2.49
CA ILE A 97 -12.69 5.94 -3.75
C ILE A 97 -12.22 7.21 -4.45
N PHE A 98 -12.53 7.33 -5.73
CA PHE A 98 -12.57 8.61 -6.40
C PHE A 98 -14.04 8.99 -6.58
N ASP A 99 -14.40 10.20 -6.16
CA ASP A 99 -15.76 10.70 -6.36
C ASP A 99 -16.04 11.00 -7.86
N ALA A 100 -17.27 11.45 -8.16
CA ALA A 100 -17.67 11.78 -9.52
C ALA A 100 -16.84 12.93 -10.16
N PHE A 101 -16.08 13.68 -9.36
CA PHE A 101 -15.21 14.76 -9.80
C PHE A 101 -13.72 14.35 -9.82
N GLY A 102 -13.42 13.07 -9.59
CA GLY A 102 -12.05 12.55 -9.55
C GLY A 102 -11.28 12.92 -8.28
N ARG A 103 -11.96 13.36 -7.22
CA ARG A 103 -11.30 13.67 -5.94
C ARG A 103 -11.07 12.39 -5.16
N PHE A 104 -9.86 12.25 -4.61
CA PHE A 104 -9.49 11.14 -3.74
C PHE A 104 -10.19 11.28 -2.38
N VAL A 105 -10.97 10.26 -2.00
CA VAL A 105 -11.71 10.20 -0.73
C VAL A 105 -11.37 8.90 -0.03
N THR A 106 -11.00 8.96 1.25
CA THR A 106 -10.64 7.78 2.04
C THR A 106 -11.87 7.19 2.74
N SER A 107 -11.85 5.88 2.98
CA SER A 107 -12.93 5.19 3.70
C SER A 107 -12.89 5.45 5.21
N ARG A 108 -11.82 6.07 5.72
CA ARG A 108 -11.62 6.39 7.13
C ARG A 108 -10.64 7.53 7.30
N SER A 109 -10.86 8.29 8.36
CA SER A 109 -9.92 9.27 8.88
C SER A 109 -8.66 8.61 9.43
N LEU A 110 -7.52 9.28 9.27
CA LEU A 110 -6.26 8.79 9.81
C LEU A 110 -6.25 8.91 11.35
N PRO A 111 -5.50 8.03 12.05
CA PRO A 111 -5.26 8.22 13.47
C PRO A 111 -4.57 9.58 13.69
N GLY A 112 -5.28 10.54 14.28
CA GLY A 112 -4.80 11.91 14.49
C GLY A 112 -5.72 13.02 13.97
N GLU A 113 -6.73 12.71 13.15
CA GLU A 113 -7.73 13.71 12.70
C GLU A 113 -8.78 14.07 13.79
N GLY A 114 -8.58 13.63 15.03
CA GLY A 114 -9.43 13.95 16.17
C GLY A 114 -8.74 14.85 17.19
N ARG A 115 -8.72 16.17 16.93
CA ARG A 115 -8.67 17.31 17.88
C ARG A 115 -7.95 18.51 17.24
N ALA A 116 -8.63 19.18 16.33
CA ALA A 116 -8.62 20.64 16.31
C ALA A 116 -10.09 21.03 16.52
N ASP A 117 -10.36 21.94 17.46
CA ASP A 117 -11.67 22.45 17.89
C ASP A 117 -12.31 21.70 19.08
N GLN A 118 -11.74 21.93 20.26
CA GLN A 118 -12.52 22.38 21.44
C GLN A 118 -12.00 23.74 21.85
#